data_AF-A0A8T0D4P7-F1
#
_entry.id   AF-A0A8T0D4P7-F1
#
_cell.length_a   1.000
_cell.length_b   1.000
_cell.length_c   1.000
_cell.angle_alpha   90.00
_cell.angle_beta   90.00
_cell.angle_gamma   90.00
#
_symmetry.space_group_name_H-M   'P 1'
#
loop_
_entity.id
_entity.type
_entity.pdbx_description
1 polymer ?
#
loop_
_entity_poly.entity_id
_entity_poly.type
_entity_poly.pdbx_seq_one_letter_code
_entity_poly.pdbx_strand_id
1 'polypeptide(L)'
;MSDVTISQVIPVVLRALFFDERSGDHSYGTNVRDAACYVCWAFARAYKARDFAPYVRQVANALVLVSLFDREVNVRRAAAAAFQENVGRQGQFPHGIEIITTCDYFALRNRTNCFLELSVFVAQFEEYTTSMIDHLSNQLLGHWDISIRFLAARALSALCPFASEYMLRTVLPQLVKNSTEAGLYAKQGNIFGAAQLIFALKDTPIQPEVLSGVKEIEPTLQSRNQLRGISGELLRKAVCHLIEHCSLAKLPFHSDPIVDLWRIFLDECIVHKEVEVQLSPKRLLPLRYSERLSREVFNPSFTLS
;
A
#
# COMPACT_ATOMS: atom_id res chain seq x y z
N MET A 1 -20.58 23.99 30.00
CA MET A 1 -19.99 22.63 30.19
C MET A 1 -19.53 22.06 28.84
N SER A 2 -18.88 22.88 28.00
CA SER A 2 -18.93 22.69 26.53
C SER A 2 -17.60 22.66 25.78
N ASP A 3 -16.44 22.84 26.42
CA ASP A 3 -15.13 22.81 25.71
C ASP A 3 -14.22 21.64 26.10
N VAL A 4 -14.57 20.88 27.14
CA VAL A 4 -13.72 19.79 27.67
C VAL A 4 -14.02 18.43 27.00
N THR A 5 -15.09 18.29 26.20
CA THR A 5 -15.55 16.95 25.76
C THR A 5 -15.11 16.53 24.35
N ILE A 6 -15.18 17.39 23.33
CA ILE A 6 -14.90 16.96 21.94
C ILE A 6 -13.39 16.82 21.65
N SER A 7 -12.58 17.74 22.15
CA SER A 7 -11.12 17.77 21.96
C SER A 7 -10.41 16.55 22.56
N GLN A 8 -10.98 15.98 23.63
CA GLN A 8 -10.46 14.77 24.29
C GLN A 8 -10.96 13.49 23.61
N VAL A 9 -12.19 13.49 23.10
CA VAL A 9 -12.81 12.29 22.52
C VAL A 9 -12.35 12.04 21.09
N ILE A 10 -12.19 13.08 20.26
CA ILE A 10 -11.79 12.94 18.84
C ILE A 10 -10.52 12.08 18.68
N PRO A 11 -9.40 12.33 19.40
CA PRO A 11 -8.20 11.51 19.26
C PRO A 11 -8.40 10.03 19.63
N VAL A 12 -9.29 9.73 20.57
CA VAL A 12 -9.61 8.35 20.98
C VAL A 12 -10.41 7.66 19.88
N VAL A 13 -11.43 8.34 19.33
CA VAL A 13 -12.27 7.80 18.25
C VAL A 13 -11.46 7.59 16.98
N LEU A 14 -10.57 8.53 16.62
CA LEU A 14 -9.69 8.39 15.47
C LEU A 14 -8.75 7.18 15.60
N ARG A 15 -8.25 6.87 16.81
CA ARG A 15 -7.50 5.62 17.04
C ARG A 15 -8.40 4.39 16.94
N ALA A 16 -9.62 4.45 17.49
CA ALA A 16 -10.57 3.35 17.47
C ALA A 16 -11.02 2.98 16.05
N LEU A 17 -11.11 3.94 15.12
CA LEU A 17 -11.41 3.72 13.70
C LEU A 17 -10.40 2.80 12.98
N PHE A 18 -9.18 2.70 13.48
CA PHE A 18 -8.12 1.86 12.91
C PHE A 18 -7.69 0.73 13.86
N PHE A 19 -8.45 0.46 14.92
CA PHE A 19 -8.13 -0.61 15.85
C PHE A 19 -8.35 -1.99 15.20
N ASP A 20 -7.26 -2.70 14.94
CA ASP A 20 -7.26 -4.10 14.50
C ASP A 20 -6.09 -4.84 15.15
N GLU A 21 -6.40 -5.77 16.03
CA GLU A 21 -5.42 -6.62 16.71
C GLU A 21 -5.61 -8.07 16.33
N ARG A 22 -4.50 -8.74 16.01
CA ARG A 22 -4.46 -10.18 15.78
C ARG A 22 -3.99 -10.89 17.04
N SER A 23 -4.80 -11.82 17.54
CA SER A 23 -4.40 -12.76 18.59
C SER A 23 -4.65 -14.19 18.11
N GLY A 24 -3.54 -14.90 17.81
CA GLY A 24 -3.57 -16.19 17.13
C GLY A 24 -4.20 -16.09 15.74
N ASP A 25 -5.26 -16.87 15.51
CA ASP A 25 -6.03 -16.87 14.26
C ASP A 25 -7.27 -15.95 14.29
N HIS A 26 -7.51 -15.29 15.44
CA HIS A 26 -8.61 -14.35 15.58
C HIS A 26 -8.13 -12.91 15.35
N SER A 27 -8.98 -12.12 14.69
CA SER A 27 -8.84 -10.67 14.59
C SER A 27 -9.92 -10.02 15.44
N TYR A 28 -9.49 -9.11 16.31
CA TYR A 28 -10.32 -8.34 17.21
C TYR A 28 -10.25 -6.88 16.76
N GLY A 29 -11.41 -6.25 16.61
CA GLY A 29 -11.46 -4.82 16.32
C GLY A 29 -12.54 -4.40 15.35
N THR A 30 -13.17 -5.33 14.62
CA THR A 30 -14.33 -5.00 13.75
C THR A 30 -15.42 -4.26 14.51
N ASN A 31 -15.81 -4.76 15.68
CA ASN A 31 -16.83 -4.10 16.51
C ASN A 31 -16.35 -2.75 17.07
N VAL A 32 -15.05 -2.59 17.32
CA VAL A 32 -14.47 -1.33 17.81
C VAL A 32 -14.51 -0.27 16.71
N ARG A 33 -14.09 -0.63 15.50
CA ARG A 33 -14.11 0.25 14.33
C ARG A 33 -15.52 0.63 13.91
N ASP A 34 -16.46 -0.33 13.93
CA ASP A 34 -17.88 -0.09 13.67
C ASP A 34 -18.50 0.86 14.72
N ALA A 35 -18.24 0.62 16.00
CA ALA A 35 -18.67 1.53 17.07
C ALA A 35 -18.05 2.93 16.93
N ALA A 36 -16.78 3.03 16.53
CA ALA A 36 -16.14 4.30 16.26
C ALA A 36 -16.80 5.04 15.08
N CYS A 37 -17.20 4.34 14.02
CA CYS A 37 -17.99 4.91 12.93
C CYS A 37 -19.33 5.44 13.44
N TYR A 38 -20.01 4.70 14.31
CA TYR A 38 -21.27 5.15 14.93
C TYR A 38 -21.07 6.42 15.78
N VAL A 39 -19.96 6.52 16.53
CA VAL A 39 -19.63 7.74 17.28
C VAL A 39 -19.38 8.92 16.33
N CYS A 40 -18.64 8.73 15.24
CA CYS A 40 -18.46 9.76 14.22
C CYS A 40 -19.78 10.20 13.56
N TRP A 41 -20.71 9.26 13.34
CA TRP A 41 -22.06 9.56 12.86
C TRP A 41 -22.83 10.39 13.90
N ALA A 42 -22.75 10.04 15.19
CA ALA A 42 -23.41 10.77 16.27
C ALA A 42 -22.87 12.20 16.43
N PHE A 43 -21.58 12.44 16.18
CA PHE A 43 -20.98 13.79 16.20
C PHE A 43 -21.67 14.77 15.27
N ALA A 44 -22.09 14.31 14.09
CA ALA A 44 -22.84 15.12 13.13
C ALA A 44 -24.15 15.70 13.71
N ARG A 45 -24.69 15.06 14.76
CA ARG A 45 -25.96 15.42 15.40
C ARG A 45 -25.74 16.09 16.76
N ALA A 46 -24.64 15.77 17.43
CA ALA A 46 -24.33 16.25 18.77
C ALA A 46 -23.63 17.62 18.78
N TYR A 47 -22.86 17.96 17.74
CA TYR A 47 -22.04 19.17 17.70
C TYR A 47 -22.43 20.12 16.57
N LYS A 48 -22.36 21.43 16.84
CA LYS A 48 -22.59 22.47 15.83
C LYS A 48 -21.38 22.55 14.89
N ALA A 49 -21.62 22.92 13.63
CA ALA A 49 -20.57 23.06 12.61
C ALA A 49 -19.38 23.91 13.08
N ARG A 50 -19.63 25.05 13.75
CA ARG A 50 -18.56 25.91 14.26
C ARG A 50 -17.64 25.22 15.27
N ASP A 51 -18.20 24.34 16.11
CA ASP A 51 -17.46 23.67 17.19
C ASP A 51 -16.73 22.42 16.62
N PHE A 52 -17.27 21.83 15.55
CA PHE A 52 -16.69 20.68 14.85
C PHE A 52 -15.64 21.06 13.79
N ALA A 53 -15.68 22.28 13.27
CA ALA A 53 -14.83 22.79 12.19
C ALA A 53 -13.32 22.45 12.35
N PRO A 54 -12.71 22.55 13.55
CA PRO A 54 -11.29 22.21 13.72
C PRO A 54 -10.95 20.74 13.44
N TYR A 55 -11.92 19.84 13.54
CA TYR A 55 -11.74 18.39 13.42
C TYR A 55 -12.16 17.83 12.07
N VAL A 56 -12.86 18.62 11.25
CA VAL A 56 -13.42 18.21 9.95
C VAL A 56 -12.39 17.50 9.09
N ARG A 57 -11.21 18.09 8.88
CA ARG A 57 -10.19 17.49 8.01
C ARG A 57 -9.72 16.13 8.51
N GLN A 58 -9.50 15.99 9.83
CA GLN A 58 -9.01 14.75 10.42
C GLN A 58 -10.06 13.65 10.38
N VAL A 59 -11.31 13.99 10.72
CA VAL A 59 -12.44 13.04 10.71
C VAL A 59 -12.80 12.63 9.28
N ALA A 60 -12.83 13.59 8.35
CA ALA A 60 -13.07 13.31 6.93
C ALA A 60 -12.02 12.35 6.36
N ASN A 61 -10.73 12.62 6.61
CA ASN A 61 -9.66 11.72 6.20
C ASN A 61 -9.82 10.34 6.81
N ALA A 62 -10.03 10.24 8.13
CA ALA A 62 -10.15 8.95 8.78
C ALA A 62 -11.34 8.12 8.25
N LEU A 63 -12.51 8.75 8.06
CA LEU A 63 -13.69 8.06 7.53
C LEU A 63 -13.52 7.64 6.06
N VAL A 64 -12.83 8.43 5.23
CA VAL A 64 -12.48 8.05 3.84
C VAL A 64 -11.50 6.87 3.83
N LEU A 65 -10.47 6.90 4.68
CA LEU A 65 -9.53 5.79 4.79
C LEU A 65 -10.23 4.49 5.20
N VAL A 66 -11.10 4.55 6.21
CA VAL A 66 -11.85 3.37 6.65
C VAL A 66 -12.86 2.94 5.59
N SER A 67 -13.56 3.87 4.92
CA SER A 67 -14.52 3.49 3.88
C SER A 67 -13.86 2.79 2.68
N LEU A 68 -12.64 3.18 2.31
CA LEU A 68 -11.92 2.60 1.18
C LEU A 68 -11.12 1.35 1.55
N PHE A 69 -10.42 1.38 2.69
CA PHE A 69 -9.34 0.43 2.95
C PHE A 69 -9.60 -0.58 4.06
N ASP A 70 -10.72 -0.48 4.77
CA ASP A 70 -11.05 -1.46 5.80
C ASP A 70 -11.25 -2.86 5.20
N ARG A 71 -10.76 -3.89 5.90
CA ARG A 71 -10.92 -5.29 5.50
C ARG A 71 -12.39 -5.71 5.43
N GLU A 72 -13.20 -5.22 6.37
CA GLU A 72 -14.58 -5.66 6.61
C GLU A 72 -15.58 -4.75 5.90
N VAL A 73 -16.46 -5.36 5.10
CA VAL A 73 -17.44 -4.63 4.29
C VAL A 73 -18.43 -3.80 5.12
N ASN A 74 -18.80 -4.31 6.29
CA ASN A 74 -19.73 -3.61 7.18
C ASN A 74 -19.10 -2.34 7.75
N VAL A 75 -17.81 -2.39 8.12
CA VAL A 75 -17.09 -1.22 8.63
C VAL A 75 -16.88 -0.18 7.53
N ARG A 76 -16.54 -0.61 6.30
CA ARG A 76 -16.47 0.32 5.14
C ARG A 76 -17.77 1.10 4.95
N ARG A 77 -18.91 0.41 5.03
CA ARG A 77 -20.25 0.99 4.90
C ARG A 77 -20.61 1.89 6.08
N ALA A 78 -20.26 1.49 7.30
CA ALA A 78 -20.48 2.30 8.49
C ALA A 78 -19.70 3.63 8.43
N ALA A 79 -18.44 3.57 7.99
CA ALA A 79 -17.61 4.76 7.78
C ALA A 79 -18.19 5.68 6.70
N ALA A 80 -18.65 5.12 5.59
CA ALA A 80 -19.29 5.89 4.52
C ALA A 80 -20.61 6.54 4.97
N ALA A 81 -21.43 5.83 5.75
CA ALA A 81 -22.64 6.39 6.33
C ALA A 81 -22.34 7.52 7.33
N ALA A 82 -21.31 7.37 8.17
CA ALA A 82 -20.84 8.42 9.07
C ALA A 82 -20.30 9.64 8.29
N PHE A 83 -19.57 9.41 7.19
CA PHE A 83 -19.10 10.49 6.32
C PHE A 83 -20.28 11.23 5.69
N GLN A 84 -21.24 10.50 5.10
CA GLN A 84 -22.45 11.07 4.51
C GLN A 84 -23.26 11.93 5.49
N GLU A 85 -23.44 11.45 6.71
CA GLU A 85 -24.14 12.21 7.75
C GLU A 85 -23.43 13.54 8.07
N ASN A 86 -22.10 13.50 8.17
CA ASN A 86 -21.30 14.70 8.42
C ASN A 86 -21.31 15.66 7.21
N VAL A 87 -21.28 15.16 5.98
CA VAL A 87 -21.45 15.99 4.77
C VAL A 87 -22.79 16.72 4.81
N GLY A 88 -23.88 16.01 5.10
CA GLY A 88 -25.23 16.58 5.11
C GLY A 88 -25.52 17.56 6.26
N ARG A 89 -24.92 17.36 7.44
CA ARG A 89 -25.19 18.19 8.63
C ARG A 89 -24.15 19.25 8.92
N GLN A 90 -22.88 18.93 8.74
CA GLN A 90 -21.79 19.87 9.00
C GLN A 90 -21.49 20.73 7.78
N GLY A 91 -21.66 20.20 6.56
CA GLY A 91 -21.52 20.95 5.31
C GLY A 91 -20.09 21.37 4.95
N GLN A 92 -19.09 20.96 5.73
CA GLN A 92 -17.70 21.42 5.61
C GLN A 92 -16.72 20.32 5.14
N PHE A 93 -17.22 19.13 4.84
CA PHE A 93 -16.38 18.00 4.41
C PHE A 93 -15.95 18.19 2.95
N PRO A 94 -14.63 18.25 2.64
CA PRO A 94 -14.13 18.49 1.29
C PRO A 94 -14.68 17.49 0.28
N HIS A 95 -15.14 17.97 -0.88
CA HIS A 95 -15.66 17.13 -1.98
C HIS A 95 -16.70 16.08 -1.53
N GLY A 96 -17.45 16.40 -0.47
CA GLY A 96 -18.26 15.44 0.24
C GLY A 96 -19.38 14.85 -0.62
N ILE A 97 -19.98 15.65 -1.50
CA ILE A 97 -21.11 15.22 -2.35
C ILE A 97 -20.63 14.25 -3.44
N GLU A 98 -19.51 14.56 -4.07
CA GLU A 98 -18.89 13.74 -5.11
C GLU A 98 -18.45 12.38 -4.54
N ILE A 99 -17.84 12.40 -3.36
CA ILE A 99 -17.39 11.19 -2.67
C ILE A 99 -18.56 10.32 -2.25
N ILE A 100 -19.61 10.85 -1.62
CA ILE A 100 -20.76 10.01 -1.17
C ILE A 100 -21.57 9.44 -2.34
N THR A 101 -21.58 10.14 -3.47
CA THR A 101 -22.30 9.69 -4.66
C THR A 101 -21.54 8.54 -5.34
N THR A 102 -20.20 8.59 -5.35
CA THR A 102 -19.37 7.60 -6.02
C THR A 102 -19.03 6.41 -5.12
N CYS A 103 -18.70 6.67 -3.86
CA CYS A 103 -18.39 5.67 -2.83
C CYS A 103 -19.67 5.26 -2.08
N ASP A 104 -20.69 4.83 -2.84
CA ASP A 104 -21.98 4.44 -2.28
C ASP A 104 -21.97 3.05 -1.61
N TYR A 105 -23.09 2.70 -0.99
CA TYR A 105 -23.26 1.42 -0.28
C TYR A 105 -22.98 0.16 -1.13
N PHE A 106 -23.24 0.23 -2.44
CA PHE A 106 -23.06 -0.87 -3.38
C PHE A 106 -21.61 -0.93 -3.87
N ALA A 107 -21.03 0.20 -4.26
CA ALA A 107 -19.65 0.32 -4.73
C ALA A 107 -18.63 -0.15 -3.68
N LEU A 108 -18.92 0.12 -2.39
CA LEU A 108 -18.06 -0.26 -1.26
C LEU A 108 -18.07 -1.76 -0.90
N ARG A 109 -18.93 -2.55 -1.56
CA ARG A 109 -19.02 -3.99 -1.31
C ARG A 109 -17.73 -4.71 -1.69
N ASN A 110 -17.13 -4.36 -2.83
CA ASN A 110 -15.97 -5.05 -3.37
C ASN A 110 -14.67 -4.39 -2.89
N ARG A 111 -13.92 -5.10 -2.05
CA ARG A 111 -12.66 -4.59 -1.48
C ARG A 111 -11.61 -4.23 -2.54
N THR A 112 -11.48 -5.04 -3.60
CA THR A 112 -10.55 -4.74 -4.70
C THR A 112 -10.94 -3.45 -5.41
N ASN A 113 -12.24 -3.26 -5.67
CA ASN A 113 -12.78 -2.03 -6.26
C ASN A 113 -12.49 -0.81 -5.36
N CYS A 114 -12.67 -0.94 -4.05
CA CYS A 114 -12.35 0.16 -3.12
C CYS A 114 -10.88 0.56 -3.19
N PHE A 115 -9.96 -0.41 -3.19
CA PHE A 115 -8.53 -0.15 -3.19
C PHE A 115 -7.99 0.37 -4.51
N LEU A 116 -8.57 0.00 -5.65
CA LEU A 116 -7.97 0.23 -6.97
C LEU A 116 -8.75 1.20 -7.87
N GLU A 117 -10.06 1.36 -7.66
CA GLU A 117 -10.89 2.23 -8.50
C GLU A 117 -11.43 3.42 -7.69
N LEU A 118 -12.06 3.15 -6.54
CA LEU A 118 -12.63 4.21 -5.72
C LEU A 118 -11.54 5.08 -5.06
N SER A 119 -10.43 4.49 -4.62
CA SER A 119 -9.29 5.25 -4.10
C SER A 119 -8.68 6.17 -5.17
N VAL A 120 -8.59 5.70 -6.42
CA VAL A 120 -8.11 6.49 -7.57
C VAL A 120 -9.05 7.65 -7.84
N PHE A 121 -10.36 7.41 -7.79
CA PHE A 121 -11.36 8.47 -7.88
C PHE A 121 -11.14 9.53 -6.78
N VAL A 122 -11.01 9.11 -5.52
CA VAL A 122 -10.83 10.00 -4.37
C VAL A 122 -9.47 10.72 -4.40
N ALA A 123 -8.45 10.14 -5.02
CA ALA A 123 -7.11 10.75 -5.13
C ALA A 123 -7.06 11.94 -6.10
N GLN A 124 -8.14 12.22 -6.84
CA GLN A 124 -8.30 13.48 -7.55
C GLN A 124 -8.47 14.67 -6.60
N PHE A 125 -8.78 14.42 -5.33
CA PHE A 125 -8.95 15.42 -4.29
C PHE A 125 -7.71 15.45 -3.38
N GLU A 126 -6.99 16.57 -3.40
CA GLU A 126 -5.69 16.71 -2.73
C GLU A 126 -5.78 16.55 -1.20
N GLU A 127 -6.93 16.87 -0.60
CA GLU A 127 -7.16 16.78 0.84
C GLU A 127 -7.08 15.36 1.39
N TYR A 128 -7.23 14.35 0.52
CA TYR A 128 -7.25 12.93 0.88
C TYR A 128 -6.03 12.18 0.36
N THR A 129 -5.41 12.64 -0.72
CA THR A 129 -4.39 11.88 -1.48
C THR A 129 -3.21 11.44 -0.61
N THR A 130 -2.51 12.38 0.04
CA THR A 130 -1.35 12.05 0.88
C THR A 130 -1.75 11.16 2.08
N SER A 131 -2.91 11.40 2.67
CA SER A 131 -3.39 10.58 3.80
C SER A 131 -3.68 9.14 3.38
N MET A 132 -4.23 8.93 2.17
CA MET A 132 -4.39 7.58 1.61
C MET A 132 -3.05 6.91 1.40
N ILE A 133 -2.10 7.60 0.79
CA ILE A 133 -0.75 7.08 0.53
C ILE A 133 -0.07 6.67 1.84
N ASP A 134 -0.08 7.54 2.83
CA ASP A 134 0.53 7.30 4.14
C ASP A 134 -0.14 6.13 4.87
N HIS A 135 -1.46 6.01 4.79
CA HIS A 135 -2.17 4.88 5.40
C HIS A 135 -1.77 3.55 4.75
N LEU A 136 -1.73 3.52 3.42
CA LEU A 136 -1.31 2.34 2.67
C LEU A 136 0.13 1.95 3.03
N SER A 137 1.08 2.90 2.99
CA SER A 137 2.51 2.64 3.19
C SER A 137 2.86 2.31 4.64
N ASN A 138 2.30 3.06 5.60
CA ASN A 138 2.73 3.01 6.99
C ASN A 138 1.96 1.97 7.83
N GLN A 139 0.75 1.60 7.39
CA GLN A 139 -0.10 0.65 8.11
C GLN A 139 -0.35 -0.62 7.29
N LEU A 140 -0.89 -0.49 6.08
CA LEU A 140 -1.46 -1.64 5.38
C LEU A 140 -0.42 -2.55 4.72
N LEU A 141 0.74 -2.03 4.31
CA LEU A 141 1.86 -2.88 3.89
C LEU A 141 2.39 -3.75 5.04
N GLY A 142 2.20 -3.34 6.29
CA GLY A 142 2.56 -4.11 7.48
C GLY A 142 1.48 -5.07 7.97
N HIS A 143 0.29 -5.02 7.38
CA HIS A 143 -0.89 -5.73 7.86
C HIS A 143 -0.67 -7.25 7.86
N TRP A 144 -1.26 -7.98 8.80
CA TRP A 144 -1.06 -9.43 8.95
C TRP A 144 -1.76 -10.26 7.85
N ASP A 145 -2.90 -9.79 7.34
CA ASP A 145 -3.61 -10.34 6.18
C ASP A 145 -2.83 -10.02 4.90
N ILE A 146 -2.37 -11.07 4.21
CA ILE A 146 -1.60 -10.96 2.98
C ILE A 146 -2.38 -10.29 1.85
N SER A 147 -3.70 -10.50 1.77
CA SER A 147 -4.54 -9.90 0.74
C SER A 147 -4.63 -8.39 0.88
N ILE A 148 -4.63 -7.88 2.11
CA ILE A 148 -4.57 -6.44 2.39
C ILE A 148 -3.22 -5.86 1.98
N ARG A 149 -2.11 -6.53 2.32
CA ARG A 149 -0.76 -6.09 1.90
C ARG A 149 -0.65 -5.99 0.38
N PHE A 150 -1.16 -6.98 -0.34
CA PHE A 150 -1.12 -7.00 -1.81
C PHE A 150 -1.99 -5.90 -2.44
N LEU A 151 -3.21 -5.70 -1.94
CA LEU A 151 -4.06 -4.62 -2.42
C LEU A 151 -3.45 -3.26 -2.12
N ALA A 152 -2.83 -3.07 -0.95
CA ALA A 152 -2.15 -1.84 -0.59
C ALA A 152 -0.97 -1.52 -1.51
N ALA A 153 -0.13 -2.50 -1.83
CA ALA A 153 0.98 -2.32 -2.77
C ALA A 153 0.50 -1.92 -4.17
N ARG A 154 -0.56 -2.56 -4.68
CA ARG A 154 -1.16 -2.20 -5.98
C ARG A 154 -1.84 -0.84 -5.96
N ALA A 155 -2.52 -0.51 -4.87
CA ALA A 155 -3.13 0.81 -4.68
C ALA A 155 -2.06 1.91 -4.68
N LEU A 156 -0.91 1.72 -4.03
CA LEU A 156 0.20 2.68 -4.09
C LEU A 156 0.66 2.95 -5.53
N SER A 157 0.79 1.92 -6.37
CA SER A 157 1.08 2.12 -7.80
C SER A 157 -0.02 2.88 -8.53
N ALA A 158 -1.29 2.55 -8.28
CA ALA A 158 -2.43 3.23 -8.89
C ALA A 158 -2.56 4.70 -8.45
N LEU A 159 -2.17 5.01 -7.21
CA LEU A 159 -2.19 6.36 -6.65
C LEU A 159 -0.95 7.19 -7.01
N CYS A 160 0.10 6.56 -7.56
CA CYS A 160 1.36 7.23 -7.88
C CYS A 160 1.22 8.47 -8.78
N PRO A 161 0.37 8.48 -9.84
CA PRO A 161 0.20 9.66 -10.68
C PRO A 161 -0.28 10.92 -9.96
N PHE A 162 -1.00 10.78 -8.83
CA PHE A 162 -1.58 11.91 -8.09
C PHE A 162 -0.59 12.57 -7.11
N ALA A 163 0.52 11.90 -6.79
CA ALA A 163 1.54 12.41 -5.87
C ALA A 163 2.92 11.82 -6.18
N SER A 164 3.32 11.83 -7.46
CA SER A 164 4.52 11.14 -7.96
C SER A 164 5.80 11.60 -7.26
N GLU A 165 5.95 12.90 -7.01
CA GLU A 165 7.12 13.45 -6.33
C GLU A 165 7.19 13.00 -4.86
N TYR A 166 6.06 12.96 -4.16
CA TYR A 166 5.98 12.46 -2.79
C TYR A 166 6.29 10.95 -2.72
N MET A 167 5.73 10.18 -3.66
CA MET A 167 6.01 8.76 -3.80
C MET A 167 7.50 8.49 -4.06
N LEU A 168 8.11 9.28 -4.94
CA LEU A 168 9.51 9.15 -5.32
C LEU A 168 10.47 9.55 -4.19
N ARG A 169 10.24 10.70 -3.54
CA ARG A 169 11.19 11.28 -2.57
C ARG A 169 11.00 10.82 -1.15
N THR A 170 9.81 10.34 -0.80
CA THR A 170 9.47 10.01 0.60
C THR A 170 9.07 8.55 0.74
N VAL A 171 8.07 8.11 -0.02
CA VAL A 171 7.49 6.77 0.18
C VAL A 171 8.46 5.68 -0.28
N LEU A 172 8.95 5.73 -1.53
CA LEU A 172 9.82 4.70 -2.08
C LEU A 172 11.11 4.49 -1.27
N PRO A 173 11.87 5.54 -0.87
CA PRO A 173 13.03 5.36 0.03
C PRO A 173 12.68 4.66 1.33
N GLN A 174 11.55 5.02 1.94
CA GLN A 174 11.06 4.41 3.18
C GLN A 174 10.70 2.93 2.98
N LEU A 175 10.05 2.58 1.86
CA LEU A 175 9.73 1.18 1.54
C LEU A 175 10.99 0.34 1.33
N VAL A 176 11.98 0.88 0.60
CA VAL A 176 13.26 0.19 0.36
C VAL A 176 13.98 -0.08 1.68
N LYS A 177 14.05 0.91 2.58
CA LYS A 177 14.62 0.74 3.92
C LYS A 177 13.90 -0.34 4.73
N ASN A 178 12.57 -0.27 4.81
CA ASN A 178 11.77 -1.21 5.60
C ASN A 178 11.72 -2.63 5.03
N SER A 179 12.11 -2.82 3.76
CA SER A 179 12.22 -4.14 3.12
C SER A 179 13.24 -5.05 3.82
N THR A 180 14.21 -4.48 4.55
CA THR A 180 15.23 -5.25 5.28
C THR A 180 15.21 -5.00 6.80
N GLU A 181 14.66 -3.87 7.27
CA GLU A 181 14.67 -3.49 8.68
C GLU A 181 13.42 -3.90 9.47
N ALA A 182 12.25 -3.99 8.81
CA ALA A 182 10.97 -4.16 9.52
C ALA A 182 10.69 -5.60 10.00
N GLY A 183 9.54 -5.81 10.66
CA GLY A 183 9.01 -7.15 10.97
C GLY A 183 8.63 -7.94 9.72
N LEU A 184 8.45 -9.25 9.82
CA LEU A 184 8.26 -10.16 8.66
C LEU A 184 7.18 -9.71 7.67
N TYR A 185 5.96 -9.41 8.15
CA TYR A 185 4.86 -8.99 7.27
C TYR A 185 5.13 -7.64 6.62
N ALA A 186 5.66 -6.69 7.40
CA ALA A 186 6.06 -5.39 6.90
C ALA A 186 7.18 -5.50 5.86
N LYS A 187 8.23 -6.30 6.08
CA LYS A 187 9.26 -6.56 5.07
C LYS A 187 8.65 -7.02 3.76
N GLN A 188 7.80 -8.04 3.82
CA GLN A 188 7.15 -8.56 2.63
C GLN A 188 6.33 -7.49 1.90
N GLY A 189 5.47 -6.78 2.62
CA GLY A 189 4.63 -5.73 2.02
C GLY A 189 5.45 -4.57 1.47
N ASN A 190 6.51 -4.15 2.16
CA ASN A 190 7.41 -3.09 1.69
C ASN A 190 8.17 -3.51 0.42
N ILE A 191 8.61 -4.77 0.29
CA ILE A 191 9.22 -5.28 -0.95
C ILE A 191 8.21 -5.24 -2.11
N PHE A 192 6.97 -5.70 -1.88
CA PHE A 192 5.91 -5.61 -2.89
C PHE A 192 5.55 -4.17 -3.25
N GLY A 193 5.44 -3.29 -2.26
CA GLY A 193 5.13 -1.88 -2.45
C GLY A 193 6.23 -1.15 -3.22
N ALA A 194 7.51 -1.40 -2.88
CA ALA A 194 8.65 -0.87 -3.61
C ALA A 194 8.65 -1.35 -5.07
N ALA A 195 8.41 -2.64 -5.31
CA ALA A 195 8.30 -3.19 -6.65
C ALA A 195 7.19 -2.52 -7.49
N GLN A 196 6.00 -2.34 -6.92
CA GLN A 196 4.86 -1.69 -7.58
C GLN A 196 5.16 -0.21 -7.88
N LEU A 197 5.77 0.52 -6.95
CA LEU A 197 6.15 1.92 -7.15
C LEU A 197 7.29 2.09 -8.16
N ILE A 198 8.30 1.21 -8.15
CA ILE A 198 9.37 1.21 -9.15
C ILE A 198 8.80 1.09 -10.56
N PHE A 199 7.84 0.19 -10.75
CA PHE A 199 7.18 0.04 -12.04
C PHE A 199 6.31 1.25 -12.42
N ALA A 200 5.58 1.82 -11.45
CA ALA A 200 4.79 3.03 -11.67
C ALA A 200 5.67 4.25 -12.03
N LEU A 201 6.89 4.30 -11.51
CA LEU A 201 7.88 5.37 -11.69
C LEU A 201 8.91 5.05 -12.79
N LYS A 202 8.67 4.07 -13.65
CA LYS A 202 9.64 3.60 -14.67
C LYS A 202 10.15 4.70 -15.62
N ASP A 203 9.35 5.74 -15.86
CA ASP A 203 9.68 6.87 -16.73
C ASP A 203 10.29 8.05 -15.95
N THR A 204 10.49 7.89 -14.64
CA THR A 204 11.00 8.91 -13.72
C THR A 204 12.37 8.49 -13.16
N PRO A 205 13.39 9.37 -13.19
CA PRO A 205 14.69 9.05 -12.61
C PRO A 205 14.62 8.79 -11.10
N ILE A 206 14.96 7.57 -10.68
CA ILE A 206 15.07 7.17 -9.27
C ILE A 206 16.47 7.52 -8.76
N GLN A 207 16.56 8.03 -7.51
CA GLN A 207 17.84 8.45 -6.92
C GLN A 207 18.82 7.26 -6.80
N PRO A 208 20.13 7.46 -7.07
CA PRO A 208 21.13 6.40 -6.99
C PRO A 208 21.16 5.67 -5.64
N GLU A 209 20.93 6.38 -4.54
CA GLU A 209 20.91 5.82 -3.19
C GLU A 209 19.74 4.83 -3.02
N VAL A 210 18.58 5.16 -3.59
CA VAL A 210 17.40 4.29 -3.57
C VAL A 210 17.65 3.07 -4.45
N LEU A 211 18.22 3.24 -5.64
CA LEU A 211 18.61 2.13 -6.52
C LEU A 211 19.62 1.20 -5.84
N SER A 212 20.60 1.76 -5.13
CA SER A 212 21.54 0.98 -4.32
C SER A 212 20.80 0.19 -3.24
N GLY A 213 19.86 0.83 -2.52
CA GLY A 213 19.04 0.16 -1.52
C GLY A 213 18.22 -1.00 -2.11
N VAL A 214 17.65 -0.83 -3.31
CA VAL A 214 16.89 -1.88 -4.02
C VAL A 214 17.76 -3.10 -4.31
N LYS A 215 18.99 -2.89 -4.81
CA LYS A 215 19.96 -3.97 -5.07
C LYS A 215 20.28 -4.76 -3.80
N GLU A 216 20.47 -4.07 -2.69
CA GLU A 216 20.88 -4.67 -1.41
C GLU A 216 19.77 -5.44 -0.69
N ILE A 217 18.50 -5.37 -1.13
CA ILE A 217 17.39 -6.07 -0.46
C ILE A 217 17.63 -7.58 -0.38
N GLU A 218 17.84 -8.25 -1.53
CA GLU A 218 18.03 -9.71 -1.56
C GLU A 218 19.31 -10.15 -0.83
N PRO A 219 20.50 -9.56 -1.10
CA PRO A 219 21.73 -9.94 -0.41
C PRO A 219 21.66 -9.72 1.11
N THR A 220 21.00 -8.65 1.56
CA THR A 220 20.80 -8.38 2.99
C THR A 220 19.90 -9.42 3.64
N LEU A 221 18.81 -9.82 2.99
CA LEU A 221 17.92 -10.87 3.52
C LEU A 221 18.61 -12.23 3.54
N GLN A 222 19.38 -12.55 2.50
CA GLN A 222 20.14 -13.80 2.39
C GLN A 222 21.23 -13.91 3.46
N SER A 223 22.06 -12.87 3.63
CA SER A 223 23.14 -12.85 4.65
C SER A 223 22.60 -12.95 6.08
N ARG A 224 21.38 -12.45 6.32
CA ARG A 224 20.67 -12.58 7.62
C ARG A 224 19.92 -13.92 7.77
N ASN A 225 20.08 -14.85 6.83
CA ASN A 225 19.37 -16.14 6.79
C ASN A 225 17.83 -16.01 6.81
N GLN A 226 17.28 -14.89 6.34
CA GLN A 226 15.84 -14.60 6.37
C GLN A 226 15.07 -15.22 5.20
N LEU A 227 15.77 -15.79 4.20
CA LEU A 227 15.17 -16.45 3.04
C LEU A 227 15.04 -17.98 3.21
N ARG A 228 15.14 -18.49 4.45
CA ARG A 228 15.01 -19.92 4.80
C ARG A 228 13.73 -20.19 5.59
N GLY A 229 13.21 -21.42 5.47
CA GLY A 229 12.00 -21.87 6.17
C GLY A 229 10.71 -21.18 5.69
N ILE A 230 9.61 -21.38 6.42
CA ILE A 230 8.27 -20.89 6.04
C ILE A 230 8.24 -19.36 5.92
N SER A 231 8.85 -18.65 6.87
CA SER A 231 8.98 -17.18 6.80
C SER A 231 9.81 -16.74 5.58
N GLY A 232 10.83 -17.51 5.21
CA GLY A 232 11.66 -17.25 4.05
C GLY A 232 10.95 -17.47 2.72
N GLU A 233 10.05 -18.44 2.63
CA GLU A 233 9.20 -18.67 1.45
C GLU A 233 8.36 -17.43 1.13
N LEU A 234 7.83 -16.78 2.16
CA LEU A 234 7.05 -15.54 2.04
C LEU A 234 7.88 -14.40 1.42
N LEU A 235 9.12 -14.22 1.89
CA LEU A 235 10.04 -13.19 1.40
C LEU A 235 10.60 -13.53 0.02
N ARG A 236 10.85 -14.81 -0.28
CA ARG A 236 11.32 -15.25 -1.60
C ARG A 236 10.35 -14.85 -2.72
N LYS A 237 9.05 -15.03 -2.50
CA LYS A 237 8.00 -14.59 -3.45
C LYS A 237 8.05 -13.07 -3.67
N ALA A 238 8.23 -12.30 -2.60
CA ALA A 238 8.32 -10.84 -2.68
C ALA A 238 9.56 -10.39 -3.44
N VAL A 239 10.72 -11.02 -3.19
CA VAL A 239 11.97 -10.73 -3.92
C VAL A 239 11.85 -11.09 -5.39
N CYS A 240 11.24 -12.24 -5.74
CA CYS A 240 10.97 -12.57 -7.15
C CYS A 240 10.15 -11.48 -7.85
N HIS A 241 9.11 -10.98 -7.17
CA HIS A 241 8.25 -9.89 -7.67
C HIS A 241 9.00 -8.56 -7.79
N LEU A 242 9.91 -8.25 -6.85
CA LEU A 242 10.78 -7.08 -6.94
C LEU A 242 11.68 -7.15 -8.17
N ILE A 243 12.35 -8.29 -8.39
CA ILE A 243 13.22 -8.50 -9.55
C ILE A 243 12.42 -8.38 -10.85
N GLU A 244 11.20 -8.92 -10.90
CA GLU A 244 10.26 -8.74 -12.02
C GLU A 244 10.06 -7.27 -12.36
N HIS A 245 9.67 -6.48 -11.35
CA HIS A 245 9.27 -5.10 -11.58
C HIS A 245 10.47 -4.19 -11.86
N CYS A 246 11.65 -4.50 -11.30
CA CYS A 246 12.90 -3.84 -11.68
C CYS A 246 13.23 -4.09 -13.17
N SER A 247 13.01 -5.32 -13.65
CA SER A 247 13.22 -5.67 -15.06
C SER A 247 12.18 -5.01 -15.98
N LEU A 248 10.90 -5.05 -15.60
CA LEU A 248 9.82 -4.40 -16.35
C LEU A 248 9.97 -2.87 -16.41
N ALA A 249 10.50 -2.26 -15.34
CA ALA A 249 10.83 -0.83 -15.28
C ALA A 249 12.14 -0.48 -16.01
N LYS A 250 12.87 -1.48 -16.54
CA LYS A 250 14.17 -1.31 -17.23
C LYS A 250 15.20 -0.54 -16.40
N LEU A 251 15.26 -0.82 -15.09
CA LEU A 251 16.26 -0.19 -14.21
C LEU A 251 17.70 -0.41 -14.74
N PRO A 252 18.63 0.52 -14.48
CA PRO A 252 19.98 0.50 -15.05
C PRO A 252 20.92 -0.49 -14.34
N PHE A 253 20.50 -1.76 -14.20
CA PHE A 253 21.27 -2.82 -13.55
C PHE A 253 21.99 -3.76 -14.52
N HIS A 254 21.82 -3.55 -15.83
CA HIS A 254 22.36 -4.38 -16.92
C HIS A 254 23.83 -4.78 -16.79
N SER A 255 24.68 -3.87 -16.32
CA SER A 255 26.12 -4.10 -16.13
C SER A 255 26.53 -4.24 -14.66
N ASP A 256 25.55 -4.37 -13.77
CA ASP A 256 25.77 -4.49 -12.34
C ASP A 256 25.86 -5.97 -11.94
N PRO A 257 26.87 -6.38 -11.13
CA PRO A 257 27.01 -7.76 -10.65
C PRO A 257 25.77 -8.32 -9.94
N ILE A 258 24.89 -7.45 -9.44
CA ILE A 258 23.64 -7.86 -8.81
C ILE A 258 22.77 -8.74 -9.72
N VAL A 259 22.86 -8.58 -11.05
CA VAL A 259 22.05 -9.36 -11.99
C VAL A 259 22.43 -10.84 -11.94
N ASP A 260 23.69 -11.17 -11.77
CA ASP A 260 24.14 -12.56 -11.62
C ASP A 260 23.69 -13.15 -10.29
N LEU A 261 23.74 -12.37 -9.20
CA LEU A 261 23.22 -12.78 -7.89
C LEU A 261 21.71 -13.06 -7.94
N TRP A 262 20.95 -12.14 -8.53
CA TRP A 262 19.52 -12.31 -8.72
C TRP A 262 19.19 -13.50 -9.63
N ARG A 263 19.98 -13.77 -10.68
CA ARG A 263 19.81 -14.97 -11.51
C ARG A 263 19.95 -16.25 -10.67
N ILE A 264 21.02 -16.35 -9.88
CA ILE A 264 21.26 -17.51 -8.99
C ILE A 264 20.09 -17.67 -8.02
N PHE A 265 19.65 -16.58 -7.38
CA PHE A 265 18.51 -16.58 -6.48
C PHE A 265 17.22 -17.08 -7.16
N LEU A 266 16.93 -16.62 -8.38
CA LEU A 266 15.75 -17.07 -9.13
C LEU A 266 15.84 -18.56 -9.49
N ASP A 267 17.03 -19.04 -9.87
CA ASP A 267 17.25 -20.45 -10.19
C ASP A 267 17.01 -21.35 -8.95
N GLU A 268 17.46 -20.91 -7.76
CA GLU A 268 17.12 -21.58 -6.50
C GLU A 268 15.60 -21.61 -6.24
N CYS A 269 14.89 -20.52 -6.54
CA CYS A 269 13.44 -20.46 -6.35
C CYS A 269 12.68 -21.40 -7.31
N ILE A 270 13.17 -21.61 -8.54
CA ILE A 270 12.55 -22.51 -9.53
C ILE A 270 12.57 -23.97 -9.07
N VAL A 271 13.64 -24.39 -8.40
CA VAL A 271 13.81 -25.76 -7.89
C VAL A 271 13.36 -25.94 -6.44
N HIS A 272 12.79 -24.88 -5.84
CA HIS A 272 12.34 -24.91 -4.46
C HIS A 272 11.22 -25.93 -4.23
N LYS A 273 11.17 -26.59 -3.08
CA LYS A 273 10.17 -27.64 -2.78
C LYS A 273 8.70 -27.15 -2.84
N GLU A 274 8.47 -25.91 -2.44
CA GLU A 274 7.13 -25.31 -2.41
C GLU A 274 6.71 -24.76 -3.77
N VAL A 275 5.59 -25.28 -4.30
CA VAL A 275 5.05 -24.94 -5.63
C VAL A 275 4.84 -23.44 -5.79
N GLU A 276 4.30 -22.77 -4.78
CA GLU A 276 4.03 -21.33 -4.82
C GLU A 276 5.33 -20.49 -4.95
N VAL A 277 6.45 -20.97 -4.39
CA VAL A 277 7.76 -20.33 -4.58
C VAL A 277 8.26 -20.60 -5.99
N GLN A 278 8.06 -21.81 -6.53
CA GLN A 278 8.43 -22.13 -7.92
C GLN A 278 7.66 -21.32 -8.96
N LEU A 279 6.38 -21.02 -8.70
CA LEU A 279 5.51 -20.29 -9.63
C LEU A 279 5.87 -18.80 -9.72
N SER A 280 6.45 -18.24 -8.66
CA SER A 280 6.81 -16.82 -8.61
C SER A 280 7.84 -16.43 -9.69
N PRO A 281 9.00 -17.10 -9.84
CA PRO A 281 9.93 -16.84 -10.93
C PRO A 281 9.41 -17.33 -12.29
N LYS A 282 8.52 -18.32 -12.35
CA LYS A 282 7.96 -18.80 -13.62
C LYS A 282 7.11 -17.76 -14.34
N ARG A 283 6.57 -16.75 -13.64
CA ARG A 283 5.93 -15.59 -14.27
C ARG A 283 6.92 -14.64 -14.96
N LEU A 284 8.19 -14.66 -14.53
CA LEU A 284 9.32 -13.98 -15.18
C LEU A 284 9.77 -14.69 -16.47
N LEU A 285 9.69 -16.03 -16.50
CA LEU A 285 10.21 -16.84 -17.61
C LEU A 285 9.51 -16.63 -18.97
N PRO A 286 8.20 -16.33 -19.09
CA PRO A 286 7.61 -15.94 -20.38
C PRO A 286 8.24 -14.66 -20.95
N LEU A 287 8.78 -13.76 -20.12
CA LEU A 287 9.57 -12.61 -20.57
C LEU A 287 10.99 -13.01 -21.04
N ARG A 288 11.50 -14.18 -20.61
CA ARG A 288 12.72 -14.80 -21.17
C ARG A 288 12.48 -15.54 -22.50
N TYR A 289 11.24 -15.92 -22.82
CA TYR A 289 10.91 -16.59 -24.09
C TYR A 289 10.40 -15.65 -25.20
N SER A 290 10.02 -14.41 -24.89
CA SER A 290 9.73 -13.39 -25.90
C SER A 290 10.99 -12.62 -26.33
N GLU A 291 12.04 -13.30 -26.78
CA GLU A 291 13.18 -12.82 -27.62
C GLU A 291 13.82 -11.42 -27.43
N ARG A 292 13.46 -10.62 -26.42
CA ARG A 292 13.80 -9.19 -26.33
C ARG A 292 14.60 -8.78 -25.11
N LEU A 293 14.53 -9.51 -24.01
CA LEU A 293 15.39 -9.18 -22.86
C LEU A 293 16.82 -9.70 -23.04
N SER A 294 17.07 -10.83 -23.70
CA SER A 294 18.46 -11.26 -23.99
C SER A 294 19.20 -10.38 -25.00
N ARG A 295 18.49 -9.61 -25.85
CA ARG A 295 19.11 -8.78 -26.90
C ARG A 295 19.33 -7.32 -26.51
N GLU A 296 18.50 -6.75 -25.64
CA GLU A 296 18.67 -5.35 -25.18
C GLU A 296 19.24 -5.23 -23.77
N VAL A 297 19.17 -6.29 -22.94
CA VAL A 297 19.71 -6.27 -21.57
C VAL A 297 21.17 -6.77 -21.52
N PHE A 298 21.66 -7.47 -22.55
CA PHE A 298 22.89 -8.28 -22.47
C PHE A 298 23.86 -8.19 -23.66
N ASN A 299 23.85 -7.14 -24.50
CA ASN A 299 24.89 -6.98 -25.53
C ASN A 299 25.38 -5.52 -25.69
N PRO A 300 26.67 -5.20 -25.44
CA PRO A 300 27.20 -3.83 -25.48
C PRO A 300 27.70 -3.41 -26.88
N SER A 301 27.09 -3.87 -27.97
CA SER A 301 27.66 -3.63 -29.31
C SER A 301 26.60 -3.39 -30.36
N PHE A 302 26.07 -2.17 -30.41
CA PHE A 302 25.61 -1.54 -31.65
C PHE A 302 25.66 -0.02 -31.48
N THR A 303 26.87 0.54 -31.61
CA THR A 303 27.02 1.93 -32.04
C THR A 303 26.56 2.01 -33.50
N LEU A 304 25.62 2.91 -33.75
CA LEU A 304 25.17 3.31 -35.07
C LEU A 304 26.38 3.69 -35.95
N SER A 305 26.52 2.97 -37.06
CA SER A 305 27.11 3.44 -38.31
C SER A 305 26.03 3.39 -39.36
#